data_AF-A0A4U5W8H4-F1
#
_entry.id   AF-A0A4U5W8H4-F1
#
_cell.length_a   1.000
_cell.length_b   1.000
_cell.length_c   1.000
_cell.angle_alpha   90.00
_cell.angle_beta   90.00
_cell.angle_gamma   90.00
#
_symmetry.space_group_name_H-M   'P 1'
#
loop_
_entity.id
_entity.type
_entity.pdbx_description
1 polymer ?
#
loop_
_entity_poly.entity_id
_entity_poly.type
_entity_poly.pdbx_seq_one_letter_code
_entity_poly.pdbx_strand_id
1 'polypeptide(L)'
;MPRPKDAFKALLMPFTFLLALAAGADVTGRSLVRALIVWGALELLVYPARYQWNDIRGFVADQQHPAERDRGRLPGPVERVRARVTASGTVAAARLGIVAVLALALPGLHLGSVLTTLTVAVFGVAVVYEGLRARGTGRTAAVPPPARPAVVALWVVVGAGYVVRGMAGLALAVDLGRRPALAVSAAVALWAFGTAFVTSRWLLESLAFATSDRGEPVWSARADQAREHLLALVRWLPPHTGGAAPADWSPLRRRTSWAAPWNVALLIAGTAAAATGSLLVTPASAGRAALAAALGALTTAAAVRLAGRRPAAVLAGAVLQVLVLVFTAQPRPLAALLPWLAVMTAYLVFSSRSPSTMGGVSRPVRSLATALCAPLVRAVVGQATWDALRRDAGGRR
;
A
#
# COMPACT_ATOMS: atom_id res chain seq x y z
N MET A 1 13.83 -7.95 -9.58
CA MET A 1 13.62 -7.94 -8.12
C MET A 1 12.45 -7.02 -7.78
N PRO A 2 11.66 -7.33 -6.74
CA PRO A 2 10.64 -6.41 -6.21
C PRO A 2 11.32 -5.12 -5.73
N ARG A 3 10.67 -3.96 -5.88
CA ARG A 3 11.22 -2.71 -5.34
C ARG A 3 11.21 -2.79 -3.81
N PRO A 4 12.34 -2.59 -3.11
CA PRO A 4 12.39 -2.72 -1.64
C PRO A 4 11.34 -1.85 -0.93
N LYS A 5 11.13 -0.63 -1.45
CA LYS A 5 10.13 0.33 -0.93
C LYS A 5 8.67 -0.11 -1.10
N ASP A 6 8.41 -1.16 -1.87
CA ASP A 6 7.08 -1.69 -2.16
C ASP A 6 6.85 -3.10 -1.59
N ALA A 7 7.86 -3.72 -0.96
CA ALA A 7 7.79 -5.09 -0.45
C ALA A 7 6.63 -5.28 0.55
N PHE A 8 6.31 -4.27 1.37
CA PHE A 8 5.20 -4.36 2.32
C PHE A 8 3.83 -4.58 1.64
N LYS A 9 3.67 -4.16 0.36
CA LYS A 9 2.42 -4.37 -0.38
C LYS A 9 2.15 -5.85 -0.62
N ALA A 10 3.21 -6.65 -0.75
CA ALA A 10 3.11 -8.10 -0.94
C ALA A 10 2.52 -8.81 0.29
N LEU A 11 2.47 -8.14 1.45
CA LEU A 11 1.87 -8.69 2.66
C LEU A 11 0.34 -8.56 2.68
N LEU A 12 -0.27 -7.78 1.77
CA LEU A 12 -1.71 -7.49 1.84
C LEU A 12 -2.57 -8.73 1.55
N MET A 13 -2.16 -9.55 0.57
CA MET A 13 -2.84 -10.81 0.25
C MET A 13 -2.75 -11.82 1.41
N PRO A 14 -1.57 -12.19 1.94
CA PRO A 14 -1.50 -13.12 3.08
C PRO A 14 -2.18 -12.53 4.32
N PHE A 15 -2.09 -11.22 4.54
CA PHE A 15 -2.78 -10.57 5.66
C PHE A 15 -4.30 -10.75 5.60
N THR A 16 -4.92 -10.48 4.45
CA THR A 16 -6.39 -10.64 4.28
C THR A 16 -6.84 -12.09 4.31
N PHE A 17 -6.01 -13.02 3.85
CA PHE A 17 -6.23 -14.46 4.03
C PHE A 17 -6.20 -14.85 5.52
N LEU A 18 -5.22 -14.35 6.29
CA LEU A 18 -5.11 -14.58 7.73
C LEU A 18 -6.26 -13.93 8.52
N LEU A 19 -6.77 -12.77 8.09
CA LEU A 19 -7.95 -12.16 8.69
C LEU A 19 -9.18 -13.07 8.56
N ALA A 20 -9.40 -13.67 7.39
CA ALA A 20 -10.48 -14.63 7.19
C ALA A 20 -10.33 -15.86 8.08
N LEU A 21 -9.11 -16.41 8.19
CA LEU A 21 -8.80 -17.51 9.11
C LEU A 21 -9.13 -17.16 10.57
N ALA A 22 -8.67 -16.00 11.04
CA ALA A 22 -8.97 -15.52 12.39
C ALA A 22 -10.49 -15.37 12.62
N ALA A 23 -11.22 -14.94 11.59
CA ALA A 23 -12.68 -14.84 11.61
C ALA A 23 -13.40 -16.20 11.53
N GLY A 24 -12.70 -17.29 11.23
CA GLY A 24 -13.26 -18.66 11.24
C GLY A 24 -13.52 -19.26 9.87
N ALA A 25 -12.86 -18.76 8.83
CA ALA A 25 -12.83 -19.44 7.55
C ALA A 25 -12.25 -20.86 7.70
N ASP A 26 -12.94 -21.83 7.09
CA ASP A 26 -12.48 -23.22 7.02
C ASP A 26 -11.49 -23.36 5.84
N VAL A 27 -10.23 -23.66 6.17
CA VAL A 27 -9.13 -23.70 5.19
C VAL A 27 -8.42 -25.03 5.30
N THR A 28 -8.45 -25.77 4.20
CA THR A 28 -7.71 -27.03 4.06
C THR A 28 -6.25 -26.80 3.70
N GLY A 29 -5.40 -27.83 3.87
CA GLY A 29 -4.01 -27.79 3.40
C GLY A 29 -3.89 -27.49 1.89
N ARG A 30 -4.83 -28.00 1.07
CA ARG A 30 -4.92 -27.68 -0.36
C ARG A 30 -5.18 -26.20 -0.61
N SER A 31 -6.09 -25.59 0.15
CA SER A 31 -6.36 -24.14 0.06
C SER A 31 -5.15 -23.30 0.46
N LEU A 32 -4.40 -23.73 1.47
CA LEU A 32 -3.16 -23.06 1.89
C LEU A 32 -2.09 -23.12 0.80
N VAL A 33 -1.83 -24.31 0.22
CA VAL A 33 -0.88 -24.47 -0.90
C VAL A 33 -1.29 -23.63 -2.10
N ARG A 34 -2.59 -23.65 -2.45
CA ARG A 34 -3.15 -22.80 -3.51
C ARG A 34 -2.89 -21.32 -3.23
N ALA A 35 -3.12 -20.87 -2.00
CA ALA A 35 -2.91 -19.47 -1.62
C ALA A 35 -1.43 -19.06 -1.69
N LEU A 36 -0.51 -19.92 -1.27
CA LEU A 36 0.94 -19.68 -1.37
C LEU A 36 1.39 -19.55 -2.83
N ILE A 37 0.91 -20.43 -3.71
CA ILE A 37 1.26 -20.37 -5.14
C ILE A 37 0.67 -19.13 -5.80
N VAL A 38 -0.60 -18.81 -5.54
CA VAL A 38 -1.23 -17.59 -6.06
C VAL A 38 -0.51 -16.34 -5.55
N TRP A 39 -0.09 -16.33 -4.29
CA TRP A 39 0.67 -15.23 -3.70
C TRP A 39 2.04 -15.07 -4.37
N GLY A 40 2.78 -16.17 -4.53
CA GLY A 40 4.06 -16.17 -5.24
C GLY A 40 3.91 -15.69 -6.68
N ALA A 41 2.92 -16.19 -7.43
CA ALA A 41 2.67 -15.76 -8.80
C ALA A 41 2.28 -14.27 -8.87
N LEU A 42 1.40 -13.80 -7.99
CA LEU A 42 0.96 -12.42 -7.96
C LEU A 42 2.11 -11.45 -7.65
N GLU A 43 2.88 -11.70 -6.60
CA GLU A 43 3.85 -10.74 -6.08
C GLU A 43 5.26 -10.90 -6.67
N LEU A 44 5.63 -12.09 -7.17
CA LEU A 44 6.96 -12.34 -7.76
C LEU A 44 6.95 -12.35 -9.30
N LEU A 45 5.80 -12.56 -9.94
CA LEU A 45 5.68 -12.62 -11.40
C LEU A 45 4.82 -11.48 -11.96
N VAL A 46 3.53 -11.43 -11.61
CA VAL A 46 2.56 -10.50 -12.21
C VAL A 46 2.87 -9.05 -11.85
N TYR A 47 2.99 -8.71 -10.57
CA TYR A 47 3.31 -7.33 -10.17
C TYR A 47 4.68 -6.85 -10.65
N PRO A 48 5.75 -7.64 -10.56
CA PRO A 48 7.03 -7.27 -11.15
C PRO A 48 6.97 -7.04 -12.66
N ALA A 49 6.21 -7.83 -13.42
CA ALA A 49 5.98 -7.58 -14.85
C ALA A 49 5.24 -6.26 -15.08
N ARG A 50 4.19 -5.98 -14.29
CA ARG A 50 3.49 -4.69 -14.32
C ARG A 50 4.41 -3.52 -13.96
N TYR A 51 5.26 -3.66 -12.95
CA TYR A 51 6.20 -2.60 -12.55
C TYR A 51 7.25 -2.34 -13.63
N GLN A 52 7.71 -3.36 -14.34
CA GLN A 52 8.59 -3.19 -15.52
C GLN A 52 7.92 -2.40 -16.62
N TRP A 53 6.64 -2.67 -16.90
CA TRP A 53 5.89 -1.90 -17.88
C TRP A 53 5.76 -0.42 -17.46
N ASN A 54 5.47 -0.16 -16.19
CA ASN A 54 5.46 1.19 -15.62
C ASN A 54 6.83 1.89 -15.74
N ASP A 55 7.94 1.17 -15.53
CA ASP A 55 9.29 1.73 -15.67
C ASP A 55 9.63 2.06 -17.13
N ILE A 56 9.25 1.19 -18.07
CA ILE A 56 9.40 1.46 -19.51
C ILE A 56 8.64 2.74 -19.89
N ARG A 57 7.37 2.87 -19.45
CA ARG A 57 6.52 4.05 -19.72
C ARG A 57 6.98 5.31 -18.99
N GLY A 58 7.67 5.17 -17.87
CA GLY A 58 8.13 6.27 -17.02
C GLY A 58 9.58 6.72 -17.27
N PHE A 59 10.32 6.00 -18.12
CA PHE A 59 11.78 6.06 -18.17
C PHE A 59 12.37 7.48 -18.24
N VAL A 60 11.95 8.30 -19.22
CA VAL A 60 12.47 9.66 -19.41
C VAL A 60 12.16 10.56 -18.21
N ALA A 61 10.89 10.60 -17.77
CA ALA A 61 10.46 11.38 -16.61
C ALA A 61 11.09 10.90 -15.30
N ASP A 62 11.64 9.68 -15.27
CA ASP A 62 12.32 9.12 -14.12
C ASP A 62 13.80 9.52 -14.08
N GLN A 63 14.49 9.63 -15.24
CA GLN A 63 15.84 10.20 -15.33
C GLN A 63 15.86 11.72 -15.07
N GLN A 64 14.73 12.41 -15.23
CA GLN A 64 14.63 13.85 -14.97
C GLN A 64 14.20 14.20 -13.52
N HIS A 65 14.03 13.17 -12.68
CA HIS A 65 13.54 13.34 -11.32
C HIS A 65 14.67 13.81 -10.38
N PRO A 66 14.45 14.78 -9.46
CA PRO A 66 15.50 15.28 -8.56
C PRO A 66 16.19 14.18 -7.75
N ALA A 67 15.43 13.16 -7.36
CA ALA A 67 15.92 11.98 -6.65
C ALA A 67 16.13 10.73 -7.55
N GLU A 68 16.53 10.87 -8.82
CA GLU A 68 16.65 9.77 -9.80
C GLU A 68 17.39 8.52 -9.27
N ARG A 69 18.51 8.74 -8.57
CA ARG A 69 19.37 7.67 -8.03
C ARG A 69 18.67 6.82 -6.97
N ASP A 70 17.75 7.41 -6.21
CA ASP A 70 17.08 6.78 -5.07
C ASP A 70 15.77 6.07 -5.42
N ARG A 71 15.34 6.15 -6.69
CA ARG A 71 14.04 5.61 -7.11
C ARG A 71 14.04 4.10 -7.31
N GLY A 72 15.21 3.51 -7.56
CA GLY A 72 15.35 2.07 -7.83
C GLY A 72 14.54 1.61 -9.04
N ARG A 73 14.52 2.44 -10.09
CA ARG A 73 13.81 2.18 -11.37
C ARG A 73 14.81 1.80 -12.47
N LEU A 74 14.33 1.59 -13.70
CA LEU A 74 15.14 1.18 -14.85
C LEU A 74 16.35 2.13 -15.04
N PRO A 75 17.59 1.66 -14.82
CA PRO A 75 18.75 2.54 -14.81
C PRO A 75 19.37 2.70 -16.20
N GLY A 76 20.02 3.83 -16.40
CA GLY A 76 20.88 4.09 -17.55
C GLY A 76 20.45 5.34 -18.32
N PRO A 77 21.38 5.87 -19.12
CA PRO A 77 21.16 7.14 -19.78
C PRO A 77 20.19 6.96 -20.96
N VAL A 78 19.60 8.06 -21.43
CA VAL A 78 18.47 8.04 -22.36
C VAL A 78 18.83 7.40 -23.70
N GLU A 79 20.09 7.47 -24.10
CA GLU A 79 20.63 6.94 -25.36
C GLU A 79 20.56 5.40 -25.42
N ARG A 80 20.50 4.73 -24.25
CA ARG A 80 20.39 3.26 -24.16
C ARG A 80 18.94 2.78 -23.98
N VAL A 81 17.95 3.65 -24.18
CA VAL A 81 16.53 3.34 -23.94
C VAL A 81 16.08 2.06 -24.65
N ARG A 82 16.44 1.86 -25.93
CA ARG A 82 15.99 0.70 -26.72
C ARG A 82 16.43 -0.61 -26.07
N ALA A 83 17.73 -0.76 -25.77
CA ALA A 83 18.27 -1.97 -25.15
C ALA A 83 17.64 -2.24 -23.77
N ARG A 84 17.47 -1.19 -22.95
CA ARG A 84 16.88 -1.30 -21.61
C ARG A 84 15.40 -1.67 -21.66
N VAL A 85 14.64 -1.07 -22.58
CA VAL A 85 13.22 -1.36 -22.79
C VAL A 85 13.03 -2.78 -23.30
N THR A 86 13.80 -3.23 -24.29
CA THR A 86 13.74 -4.60 -24.80
C THR A 86 14.04 -5.61 -23.69
N ALA A 87 15.15 -5.45 -22.96
CA ALA A 87 15.50 -6.37 -21.88
C ALA A 87 14.42 -6.42 -20.78
N SER A 88 13.90 -5.26 -20.36
CA SER A 88 12.82 -5.19 -19.37
C SER A 88 11.53 -5.84 -19.87
N GLY A 89 11.17 -5.62 -21.15
CA GLY A 89 10.01 -6.23 -21.80
C GLY A 89 10.12 -7.75 -21.93
N THR A 90 11.28 -8.27 -22.34
CA THR A 90 11.53 -9.72 -22.42
C THR A 90 11.38 -10.38 -21.05
N VAL A 91 11.93 -9.78 -19.99
CA VAL A 91 11.79 -10.32 -18.62
C VAL A 91 10.32 -10.25 -18.15
N ALA A 92 9.58 -9.20 -18.50
CA ALA A 92 8.16 -9.09 -18.18
C ALA A 92 7.35 -10.20 -18.87
N ALA A 93 7.60 -10.43 -20.17
CA ALA A 93 6.95 -11.48 -20.94
C ALA A 93 7.28 -12.88 -20.38
N ALA A 94 8.55 -13.14 -20.06
CA ALA A 94 8.97 -14.40 -19.46
C ALA A 94 8.25 -14.68 -18.13
N ARG A 95 8.08 -13.65 -17.27
CA ARG A 95 7.30 -13.79 -16.01
C ARG A 95 5.85 -14.18 -16.27
N LEU A 96 5.19 -13.58 -17.25
CA LEU A 96 3.82 -13.93 -17.61
C LEU A 96 3.73 -15.34 -18.22
N GLY A 97 4.74 -15.74 -19.00
CA GLY A 97 4.89 -17.12 -19.47
C GLY A 97 4.95 -18.12 -18.30
N ILE A 98 5.73 -17.83 -17.26
CA ILE A 98 5.79 -18.68 -16.05
C ILE A 98 4.43 -18.75 -15.34
N VAL A 99 3.67 -17.65 -15.27
CA VAL A 99 2.30 -17.65 -14.70
C VAL A 99 1.39 -18.61 -15.48
N ALA A 100 1.45 -18.60 -16.82
CA ALA A 100 0.69 -19.52 -17.66
C ALA A 100 1.12 -20.98 -17.45
N VAL A 101 2.44 -21.24 -17.36
CA VAL A 101 2.96 -22.58 -17.04
C VAL A 101 2.46 -23.08 -15.69
N LEU A 102 2.48 -22.24 -14.64
CA LEU A 102 1.94 -22.61 -13.32
C LEU A 102 0.46 -22.96 -13.37
N ALA A 103 -0.33 -22.22 -14.16
CA ALA A 103 -1.75 -22.49 -14.34
C ALA A 103 -2.02 -23.85 -15.01
N LEU A 104 -1.18 -24.23 -15.99
CA LEU A 104 -1.34 -25.46 -16.78
C LEU A 104 -0.71 -26.69 -16.10
N ALA A 105 0.42 -26.53 -15.43
CA ALA A 105 1.17 -27.63 -14.81
C ALA A 105 0.54 -28.15 -13.51
N LEU A 106 -0.35 -27.37 -12.87
CA LEU A 106 -0.98 -27.71 -11.60
C LEU A 106 -2.53 -27.71 -11.71
N PRO A 107 -3.11 -28.56 -12.59
CA PRO A 107 -4.56 -28.54 -12.87
C PRO A 107 -5.40 -28.87 -11.61
N GLY A 108 -4.85 -29.71 -10.73
CA GLY A 108 -5.46 -30.06 -9.43
C GLY A 108 -5.58 -28.88 -8.45
N LEU A 109 -5.06 -27.69 -8.74
CA LEU A 109 -5.24 -26.50 -7.89
C LEU A 109 -6.19 -25.45 -8.50
N HIS A 110 -6.75 -25.70 -9.69
CA HIS A 110 -7.65 -24.80 -10.40
C HIS A 110 -7.14 -23.35 -10.40
N LEU A 111 -5.87 -23.17 -10.76
CA LEU A 111 -5.19 -21.88 -10.74
C LEU A 111 -5.54 -21.00 -11.95
N GLY A 112 -5.92 -21.61 -13.08
CA GLY A 112 -6.09 -20.90 -14.37
C GLY A 112 -7.00 -19.68 -14.30
N SER A 113 -8.23 -19.85 -13.81
CA SER A 113 -9.20 -18.74 -13.71
C SER A 113 -8.73 -17.66 -12.75
N VAL A 114 -8.16 -18.04 -11.60
CA VAL A 114 -7.67 -17.10 -10.57
C VAL A 114 -6.49 -16.29 -11.11
N LEU A 115 -5.46 -16.95 -11.64
CA LEU A 115 -4.25 -16.28 -12.14
C LEU A 115 -4.56 -15.40 -13.36
N THR A 116 -5.45 -15.85 -14.25
CA THR A 116 -5.90 -15.05 -15.39
C THR A 116 -6.64 -13.79 -14.91
N THR A 117 -7.62 -13.95 -14.01
CA THR A 117 -8.39 -12.83 -13.45
C THR A 117 -7.48 -11.83 -12.75
N LEU A 118 -6.54 -12.29 -11.93
CA LEU A 118 -5.58 -11.41 -11.25
C LEU A 118 -4.66 -10.71 -12.23
N THR A 119 -4.16 -11.40 -13.26
CA THR A 119 -3.31 -10.79 -14.29
C THR A 119 -4.07 -9.69 -15.04
N VAL A 120 -5.28 -9.99 -15.51
CA VAL A 120 -6.16 -9.02 -16.19
C VAL A 120 -6.47 -7.84 -15.27
N ALA A 121 -6.78 -8.08 -14.00
CA ALA A 121 -7.07 -7.01 -13.05
C ALA A 121 -5.84 -6.11 -12.77
N VAL A 122 -4.66 -6.69 -12.54
CA VAL A 122 -3.42 -5.93 -12.30
C VAL A 122 -3.07 -5.06 -13.50
N PHE A 123 -3.10 -5.62 -14.72
CA PHE A 123 -2.78 -4.87 -15.93
C PHE A 123 -3.89 -3.89 -16.32
N GLY A 124 -5.16 -4.25 -16.14
CA GLY A 124 -6.30 -3.35 -16.37
C GLY A 124 -6.23 -2.09 -15.51
N VAL A 125 -5.99 -2.24 -14.20
CA VAL A 125 -5.75 -1.09 -13.32
C VAL A 125 -4.56 -0.25 -13.79
N ALA A 126 -3.49 -0.91 -14.23
CA ALA A 126 -2.31 -0.22 -14.71
C ALA A 126 -2.58 0.56 -16.02
N VAL A 127 -3.35 0.01 -16.95
CA VAL A 127 -3.77 0.69 -18.20
C VAL A 127 -4.61 1.92 -17.90
N VAL A 128 -5.61 1.81 -17.03
CA VAL A 128 -6.43 2.95 -16.62
C VAL A 128 -5.57 4.02 -15.96
N TYR A 129 -4.70 3.62 -15.03
CA TYR A 129 -3.77 4.52 -14.36
C TYR A 129 -2.86 5.27 -15.36
N GLU A 130 -2.19 4.56 -16.26
CA GLU A 130 -1.27 5.18 -17.23
C GLU A 130 -2.02 6.06 -18.24
N GLY A 131 -3.23 5.65 -18.65
CA GLY A 131 -4.09 6.44 -19.54
C GLY A 131 -4.56 7.74 -18.90
N LEU A 132 -4.87 7.73 -17.60
CA LEU A 132 -5.17 8.94 -16.83
C LEU A 132 -3.92 9.79 -16.60
N ARG A 133 -2.77 9.16 -16.32
CA ARG A 133 -1.48 9.84 -16.09
C ARG A 133 -1.06 10.62 -17.32
N ALA A 134 -1.12 10.00 -18.49
CA ALA A 134 -0.80 10.65 -19.76
C ALA A 134 -1.70 11.86 -20.07
N ARG A 135 -2.98 11.82 -19.65
CA ARG A 135 -3.92 12.94 -19.83
C ARG A 135 -3.80 14.00 -18.74
N GLY A 136 -3.31 13.65 -17.56
CA GLY A 136 -3.33 14.49 -16.36
C GLY A 136 -2.01 15.21 -16.05
N THR A 137 -0.92 14.86 -16.72
CA THR A 137 0.44 15.32 -16.39
C THR A 137 1.21 15.83 -17.61
N GLY A 138 2.31 16.55 -17.39
CA GLY A 138 3.19 17.09 -18.44
C GLY A 138 2.75 18.43 -19.03
N ARG A 139 1.94 19.23 -18.32
CA ARG A 139 1.24 20.40 -18.85
C ARG A 139 1.61 21.73 -18.20
N THR A 140 2.14 21.72 -16.98
CA THR A 140 2.44 22.96 -16.26
C THR A 140 3.57 22.77 -15.26
N ALA A 141 4.33 23.84 -15.02
CA ALA A 141 5.32 23.94 -13.96
C ALA A 141 4.75 24.55 -12.67
N ALA A 142 3.49 25.00 -12.65
CA ALA A 142 2.88 25.64 -11.49
C ALA A 142 2.75 24.66 -10.31
N VAL A 143 3.08 25.12 -9.10
CA VAL A 143 2.94 24.35 -7.86
C VAL A 143 2.15 25.15 -6.82
N PRO A 144 1.01 24.65 -6.31
CA PRO A 144 0.32 23.44 -6.76
C PRO A 144 -0.35 23.64 -8.14
N PRO A 145 -0.31 22.65 -9.04
CA PRO A 145 -1.07 22.70 -10.28
C PRO A 145 -2.58 22.62 -9.99
N PRO A 146 -3.48 23.05 -10.89
CA PRO A 146 -4.92 22.90 -10.69
C PRO A 146 -5.33 21.42 -10.58
N ALA A 147 -6.25 21.11 -9.67
CA ALA A 147 -6.77 19.75 -9.45
C ALA A 147 -7.79 19.35 -10.53
N ARG A 148 -7.31 19.19 -11.77
CA ARG A 148 -8.13 18.83 -12.93
C ARG A 148 -8.81 17.47 -12.72
N PRO A 149 -9.95 17.19 -13.38
CA PRO A 149 -10.65 15.92 -13.25
C PRO A 149 -9.78 14.68 -13.44
N ALA A 150 -8.84 14.71 -14.41
CA ALA A 150 -7.89 13.61 -14.63
C ALA A 150 -6.95 13.36 -13.44
N VAL A 151 -6.51 14.41 -12.73
CA VAL A 151 -5.67 14.30 -11.53
C VAL A 151 -6.48 13.71 -10.36
N VAL A 152 -7.72 14.16 -10.19
CA VAL A 152 -8.62 13.60 -9.17
C VAL A 152 -8.94 12.13 -9.46
N ALA A 153 -9.22 11.80 -10.73
CA ALA A 153 -9.44 10.42 -11.16
C ALA A 153 -8.21 9.54 -10.92
N LEU A 154 -6.98 10.07 -11.06
CA LEU A 154 -5.76 9.36 -10.69
C LEU A 154 -5.73 9.03 -9.19
N TRP A 155 -6.10 9.98 -8.32
CA TRP A 155 -6.16 9.74 -6.87
C TRP A 155 -7.18 8.64 -6.52
N VAL A 156 -8.31 8.60 -7.22
CA VAL A 156 -9.36 7.58 -7.04
C VAL A 156 -8.87 6.21 -7.53
N VAL A 157 -8.22 6.14 -8.70
CA VAL A 157 -7.84 4.85 -9.32
C VAL A 157 -6.68 4.15 -8.60
N VAL A 158 -5.78 4.88 -7.95
CA VAL A 158 -4.62 4.24 -7.31
C VAL A 158 -4.96 3.27 -6.18
N GLY A 159 -6.14 3.40 -5.57
CA GLY A 159 -6.66 2.44 -4.60
C GLY A 159 -6.97 1.06 -5.17
N ALA A 160 -7.27 0.95 -6.47
CA ALA A 160 -7.72 -0.31 -7.08
C ALA A 160 -6.67 -1.43 -7.00
N GLY A 161 -5.38 -1.09 -7.00
CA GLY A 161 -4.31 -2.08 -6.83
C GLY A 161 -4.30 -2.76 -5.45
N TYR A 162 -4.91 -2.14 -4.43
CA TYR A 162 -5.06 -2.72 -3.09
C TYR A 162 -6.26 -3.66 -3.04
N VAL A 163 -7.33 -3.35 -3.80
CA VAL A 163 -8.47 -4.25 -3.98
C VAL A 163 -8.01 -5.56 -4.58
N VAL A 164 -7.26 -5.53 -5.70
CA VAL A 164 -6.80 -6.75 -6.37
C VAL A 164 -6.02 -7.66 -5.41
N ARG A 165 -5.08 -7.11 -4.65
CA ARG A 165 -4.27 -7.87 -3.67
C ARG A 165 -5.09 -8.39 -2.49
N GLY A 166 -5.83 -7.52 -1.82
CA GLY A 166 -6.55 -7.88 -0.60
C GLY A 166 -7.75 -8.79 -0.89
N MET A 167 -8.46 -8.56 -2.00
CA MET A 167 -9.56 -9.42 -2.40
C MET A 167 -9.05 -10.79 -2.87
N ALA A 168 -7.86 -10.88 -3.47
CA ALA A 168 -7.26 -12.19 -3.80
C ALA A 168 -7.08 -13.06 -2.54
N GLY A 169 -6.54 -12.47 -1.47
CA GLY A 169 -6.34 -13.18 -0.20
C GLY A 169 -7.67 -13.58 0.42
N LEU A 170 -8.63 -12.66 0.46
CA LEU A 170 -9.94 -12.93 1.03
C LEU A 170 -10.74 -13.99 0.24
N ALA A 171 -10.73 -13.91 -1.10
CA ALA A 171 -11.44 -14.83 -1.99
C ALA A 171 -10.89 -16.27 -1.96
N LEU A 172 -9.64 -16.46 -1.54
CA LEU A 172 -9.04 -17.78 -1.37
C LEU A 172 -9.41 -18.43 -0.03
N ALA A 173 -9.88 -17.65 0.94
CA ALA A 173 -10.31 -18.15 2.25
C ALA A 173 -11.84 -18.17 2.40
N VAL A 174 -12.56 -17.30 1.69
CA VAL A 174 -14.02 -17.13 1.83
C VAL A 174 -14.68 -17.09 0.46
N ASP A 175 -15.82 -17.76 0.32
CA ASP A 175 -16.69 -17.62 -0.84
C ASP A 175 -17.38 -16.25 -0.83
N LEU A 176 -16.77 -15.29 -1.54
CA LEU A 176 -17.28 -13.93 -1.66
C LEU A 176 -18.52 -13.83 -2.55
N GLY A 177 -18.75 -14.79 -3.45
CA GLY A 177 -19.95 -14.84 -4.28
C GLY A 177 -21.21 -15.07 -3.45
N ARG A 178 -21.09 -15.88 -2.39
CA ARG A 178 -22.15 -16.10 -1.40
C ARG A 178 -22.24 -15.02 -0.32
N ARG A 179 -21.29 -14.07 -0.28
CA ARG A 179 -21.23 -13.01 0.74
C ARG A 179 -21.02 -11.63 0.09
N PRO A 180 -21.98 -11.15 -0.74
CA PRO A 180 -21.81 -9.92 -1.51
C PRO A 180 -21.60 -8.68 -0.64
N ALA A 181 -22.29 -8.57 0.51
CA ALA A 181 -22.10 -7.46 1.44
C ALA A 181 -20.66 -7.40 1.98
N LEU A 182 -20.08 -8.55 2.33
CA LEU A 182 -18.68 -8.64 2.73
C LEU A 182 -17.76 -8.25 1.58
N ALA A 183 -18.01 -8.77 0.37
CA ALA A 183 -17.20 -8.49 -0.80
C ALA A 183 -17.14 -6.99 -1.12
N VAL A 184 -18.30 -6.32 -1.14
CA VAL A 184 -18.41 -4.88 -1.37
C VAL A 184 -17.73 -4.09 -0.26
N SER A 185 -18.02 -4.40 1.00
CA SER A 185 -17.43 -3.70 2.15
C SER A 185 -15.90 -3.83 2.17
N ALA A 186 -15.37 -5.04 1.94
CA ALA A 186 -13.93 -5.29 1.89
C ALA A 186 -13.27 -4.59 0.70
N ALA A 187 -13.91 -4.60 -0.47
CA ALA A 187 -13.42 -3.89 -1.65
C ALA A 187 -13.36 -2.38 -1.40
N VAL A 188 -14.41 -1.79 -0.81
CA VAL A 188 -14.43 -0.36 -0.44
C VAL A 188 -13.35 -0.04 0.59
N ALA A 189 -13.19 -0.88 1.62
CA ALA A 189 -12.17 -0.70 2.64
C ALA A 189 -10.76 -0.72 2.03
N LEU A 190 -10.44 -1.73 1.22
CA LEU A 190 -9.14 -1.89 0.56
C LEU A 190 -8.88 -0.79 -0.47
N TRP A 191 -9.89 -0.41 -1.25
CA TRP A 191 -9.81 0.66 -2.23
C TRP A 191 -9.50 1.99 -1.57
N ALA A 192 -10.30 2.38 -0.57
CA ALA A 192 -10.13 3.63 0.14
C ALA A 192 -8.82 3.65 0.95
N PHE A 193 -8.44 2.53 1.57
CA PHE A 193 -7.14 2.40 2.22
C PHE A 193 -5.98 2.59 1.22
N GLY A 194 -6.05 1.97 0.05
CA GLY A 194 -5.07 2.12 -1.01
C GLY A 194 -4.96 3.57 -1.49
N THR A 195 -6.09 4.25 -1.66
CA THR A 195 -6.13 5.68 -2.01
C THR A 195 -5.49 6.54 -0.93
N ALA A 196 -5.85 6.32 0.34
CA ALA A 196 -5.26 7.04 1.47
C ALA A 196 -3.74 6.83 1.56
N PHE A 197 -3.30 5.57 1.43
CA PHE A 197 -1.90 5.21 1.47
C PHE A 197 -1.11 5.82 0.31
N VAL A 198 -1.58 5.67 -0.93
CA VAL A 198 -0.84 6.13 -2.11
C VAL A 198 -0.78 7.65 -2.17
N THR A 199 -1.88 8.35 -1.86
CA THR A 199 -1.88 9.83 -1.85
C THR A 199 -0.99 10.37 -0.73
N SER A 200 -1.00 9.76 0.46
CA SER A 200 -0.05 10.11 1.53
C SER A 200 1.41 9.90 1.10
N ARG A 201 1.69 8.81 0.39
CA ARG A 201 3.04 8.52 -0.11
C ARG A 201 3.47 9.49 -1.21
N TRP A 202 2.58 9.80 -2.15
CA TRP A 202 2.83 10.79 -3.20
C TRP A 202 3.08 12.17 -2.64
N LEU A 203 2.35 12.55 -1.59
CA LEU A 203 2.60 13.78 -0.87
C LEU A 203 4.02 13.83 -0.31
N LEU A 204 4.49 12.75 0.33
CA LEU A 204 5.86 12.71 0.83
C LEU A 204 6.90 12.64 -0.30
N GLU A 205 6.61 11.96 -1.42
CA GLU A 205 7.46 11.98 -2.62
C GLU A 205 7.55 13.40 -3.22
N SER A 206 6.50 14.22 -3.09
CA SER A 206 6.51 15.62 -3.54
C SER A 206 7.50 16.49 -2.78
N LEU A 207 7.89 16.11 -1.56
CA LEU A 207 8.87 16.88 -0.78
C LEU A 207 10.27 16.89 -1.42
N ALA A 208 10.54 16.00 -2.37
CA ALA A 208 11.76 16.06 -3.19
C ALA A 208 11.81 17.29 -4.13
N PHE A 209 10.69 18.00 -4.31
CA PHE A 209 10.56 19.23 -5.09
C PHE A 209 10.51 20.49 -4.21
N ALA A 210 10.69 20.34 -2.90
CA ALA A 210 10.69 21.44 -1.94
C ALA A 210 12.10 21.74 -1.45
N THR A 211 12.41 23.02 -1.30
CA THR A 211 13.48 23.54 -0.45
C THR A 211 12.86 24.21 0.77
N SER A 212 13.65 24.47 1.82
CA SER A 212 13.17 25.26 2.96
C SER A 212 13.79 26.65 2.92
N ASP A 213 12.95 27.68 2.96
CA ASP A 213 13.36 29.06 3.16
C ASP A 213 12.63 29.62 4.39
N ARG A 214 13.38 30.09 5.39
CA ARG A 214 12.84 30.59 6.68
C ARG A 214 11.80 29.66 7.34
N GLY A 215 11.92 28.34 7.15
CA GLY A 215 10.98 27.35 7.70
C GLY A 215 9.68 27.15 6.90
N GLU A 216 9.56 27.80 5.75
CA GLU A 216 8.49 27.59 4.76
C GLU A 216 9.01 26.71 3.60
N PRO A 217 8.16 25.85 3.01
CA PRO A 217 8.52 25.07 1.85
C PRO A 217 8.38 25.90 0.56
N VAL A 218 9.49 26.09 -0.16
CA VAL A 218 9.53 26.69 -1.49
C VAL A 218 9.58 25.59 -2.53
N TRP A 219 8.70 25.64 -3.53
CA TRP A 219 8.51 24.54 -4.49
C TRP A 219 9.08 24.88 -5.86
N SER A 220 9.78 23.91 -6.45
CA SER A 220 10.31 24.03 -7.82
C SER A 220 10.08 22.72 -8.58
N ALA A 221 9.41 22.82 -9.73
CA ALA A 221 9.12 21.69 -10.61
C ALA A 221 9.11 22.13 -12.07
N ARG A 222 9.41 21.20 -12.97
CA ARG A 222 9.35 21.40 -14.42
C ARG A 222 8.24 20.54 -15.03
N ALA A 223 7.63 21.03 -16.10
CA ALA A 223 6.54 20.31 -16.77
C ALA A 223 6.99 18.95 -17.34
N ASP A 224 8.22 18.84 -17.84
CA ASP A 224 8.80 17.60 -18.40
C ASP A 224 8.91 16.45 -17.37
N GLN A 225 8.89 16.75 -16.07
CA GLN A 225 8.89 15.76 -15.00
C GLN A 225 7.55 15.02 -14.83
N ALA A 226 6.44 15.59 -15.35
CA ALA A 226 5.10 15.00 -15.37
C ALA A 226 4.59 14.53 -13.97
N ARG A 227 4.70 15.41 -12.96
CA ARG A 227 4.39 15.13 -11.54
C ARG A 227 3.20 15.90 -10.98
N GLU A 228 2.31 16.39 -11.81
CA GLU A 228 1.20 17.23 -11.36
C GLU A 228 0.27 16.52 -10.37
N HIS A 229 0.07 15.21 -10.54
CA HIS A 229 -0.78 14.41 -9.66
C HIS A 229 -0.27 14.31 -8.22
N LEU A 230 1.05 14.36 -7.99
CA LEU A 230 1.63 14.39 -6.65
C LEU A 230 1.80 15.83 -6.15
N LEU A 231 2.20 16.76 -7.03
CA LEU A 231 2.38 18.17 -6.66
C LEU A 231 1.05 18.85 -6.34
N ALA A 232 -0.06 18.41 -6.93
CA ALA A 232 -1.39 18.92 -6.57
C ALA A 232 -1.77 18.62 -5.10
N LEU A 233 -1.13 17.65 -4.45
CA LEU A 233 -1.40 17.29 -3.05
C LEU A 233 -0.80 18.28 -2.03
N VAL A 234 0.19 19.08 -2.43
CA VAL A 234 0.89 19.99 -1.50
C VAL A 234 -0.01 21.08 -0.94
N ARG A 235 -1.14 21.38 -1.61
CA ARG A 235 -2.13 22.36 -1.17
C ARG A 235 -2.74 22.07 0.22
N TRP A 236 -2.63 20.83 0.68
CA TRP A 236 -3.17 20.40 1.98
C TRP A 236 -2.07 20.23 3.04
N LEU A 237 -0.83 20.63 2.75
CA LEU A 237 0.25 20.64 3.71
C LEU A 237 0.13 21.79 4.71
N PRO A 238 0.65 21.61 5.93
CA PRO A 238 0.88 22.73 6.83
C PRO A 238 1.84 23.76 6.16
N PRO A 239 1.62 25.07 6.36
CA PRO A 239 2.44 26.11 5.73
C PRO A 239 3.89 26.14 6.24
N HIS A 240 4.15 25.65 7.46
CA HIS A 240 5.47 25.69 8.08
C HIS A 240 6.02 24.29 8.34
N THR A 241 7.30 24.09 8.02
CA THR A 241 8.04 22.84 8.31
C THR A 241 8.40 22.73 9.79
N GLY A 242 8.44 23.86 10.50
CA GLY A 242 8.92 23.94 11.89
C GLY A 242 10.43 23.80 12.00
N GLY A 243 11.17 24.32 11.03
CA GLY A 243 12.64 24.29 10.98
C GLY A 243 13.25 22.98 10.48
N ALA A 244 12.43 21.96 10.22
CA ALA A 244 12.89 20.70 9.64
C ALA A 244 13.18 20.87 8.14
N ALA A 245 14.28 20.25 7.67
CA ALA A 245 14.53 20.08 6.25
C ALA A 245 13.40 19.26 5.59
N PRO A 246 13.05 19.48 4.31
CA PRO A 246 11.97 18.75 3.64
C PRO A 246 12.14 17.22 3.68
N ALA A 247 13.38 16.72 3.66
CA ALA A 247 13.67 15.29 3.76
C ALA A 247 13.28 14.66 5.11
N ASP A 248 13.31 15.44 6.20
CA ASP A 248 13.01 14.99 7.57
C ASP A 248 11.65 15.47 8.07
N TRP A 249 11.01 16.35 7.31
CA TRP A 249 9.69 16.85 7.63
C TRP A 249 8.64 15.74 7.53
N SER A 250 7.85 15.58 8.60
CA SER A 250 6.73 14.64 8.69
C SER A 250 5.40 15.39 8.69
N PRO A 251 4.97 15.94 7.54
CA PRO A 251 3.82 16.85 7.49
C PRO A 251 2.52 16.21 7.95
N LEU A 252 2.35 14.91 7.69
CA LEU A 252 1.17 14.15 8.05
C LEU A 252 1.03 13.95 9.55
N ARG A 253 2.09 14.17 10.36
CA ARG A 253 2.02 14.10 11.83
C ARG A 253 1.19 15.25 12.41
N ARG A 254 1.14 16.38 11.69
CA ARG A 254 0.36 17.55 12.07
C ARG A 254 -1.08 17.44 11.57
N ARG A 255 -1.92 18.37 12.01
CA ARG A 255 -3.29 18.51 11.50
C ARG A 255 -3.23 18.92 10.03
N THR A 256 -3.95 18.19 9.19
CA THR A 256 -4.19 18.51 7.78
C THR A 256 -5.69 18.74 7.57
N SER A 257 -6.08 19.30 6.43
CA SER A 257 -7.50 19.53 6.11
C SER A 257 -8.29 18.22 6.07
N TRP A 258 -9.53 18.24 6.55
CA TRP A 258 -10.46 17.11 6.40
C TRP A 258 -10.78 16.78 4.94
N ALA A 259 -10.74 17.80 4.08
CA ALA A 259 -10.95 17.65 2.64
C ALA A 259 -9.73 17.07 1.90
N ALA A 260 -8.62 16.83 2.59
CA ALA A 260 -7.45 16.22 1.97
C ALA A 260 -7.81 14.80 1.48
N PRO A 261 -7.42 14.39 0.26
CA PRO A 261 -7.82 13.11 -0.32
C PRO A 261 -7.51 11.91 0.56
N TRP A 262 -6.37 11.94 1.27
CA TRP A 262 -5.99 10.85 2.18
C TRP A 262 -6.86 10.77 3.44
N ASN A 263 -7.33 11.89 3.98
CA ASN A 263 -8.19 11.90 5.18
C ASN A 263 -9.61 11.43 4.84
N VAL A 264 -10.17 11.88 3.71
CA VAL A 264 -11.48 11.40 3.22
C VAL A 264 -11.43 9.90 2.96
N ALA A 265 -10.42 9.44 2.22
CA ALA A 265 -10.26 8.03 1.92
C ALA A 265 -9.98 7.19 3.17
N LEU A 266 -9.24 7.72 4.16
CA LEU A 266 -9.02 7.02 5.43
C LEU A 266 -10.31 6.87 6.24
N LEU A 267 -11.17 7.90 6.27
CA LEU A 267 -12.48 7.82 6.92
C LEU A 267 -13.34 6.72 6.29
N ILE A 268 -13.43 6.69 4.96
CA ILE A 268 -14.13 5.64 4.21
C ILE A 268 -13.53 4.26 4.51
N ALA A 269 -12.20 4.15 4.51
CA ALA A 269 -11.50 2.91 4.79
C ALA A 269 -11.78 2.39 6.20
N GLY A 270 -11.73 3.25 7.22
CA GLY A 270 -12.02 2.88 8.60
C GLY A 270 -13.48 2.43 8.78
N THR A 271 -14.43 3.20 8.27
CA THR A 271 -15.86 2.84 8.27
C THR A 271 -16.11 1.47 7.64
N ALA A 272 -15.62 1.26 6.42
CA ALA A 272 -15.82 0.02 5.68
C ALA A 272 -15.03 -1.16 6.29
N ALA A 273 -13.84 -0.93 6.86
CA ALA A 273 -13.07 -1.97 7.52
C ALA A 273 -13.76 -2.49 8.79
N ALA A 274 -14.37 -1.61 9.60
CA ALA A 274 -15.15 -2.04 10.76
C ALA A 274 -16.38 -2.88 10.34
N ALA A 275 -17.09 -2.44 9.29
CA ALA A 275 -18.17 -3.23 8.70
C ALA A 275 -17.68 -4.58 8.14
N THR A 276 -16.53 -4.59 7.46
CA THR A 276 -15.89 -5.81 6.93
C THR A 276 -15.61 -6.81 8.04
N GLY A 277 -15.02 -6.38 9.15
CA GLY A 277 -14.75 -7.24 10.29
C GLY A 277 -16.02 -7.84 10.92
N SER A 278 -17.06 -7.03 11.08
CA SER A 278 -18.38 -7.49 11.54
C SER A 278 -18.99 -8.53 10.59
N LEU A 279 -18.96 -8.28 9.28
CA LEU A 279 -19.48 -9.19 8.24
C LEU A 279 -18.65 -10.47 8.07
N LEU A 280 -17.35 -10.44 8.41
CA LEU A 280 -16.50 -11.62 8.39
C LEU A 280 -16.93 -12.65 9.44
N VAL A 281 -17.27 -12.19 10.65
CA VAL A 281 -17.65 -13.06 11.77
C VAL A 281 -19.16 -13.32 11.84
N THR A 282 -20.00 -12.39 11.37
CA THR A 282 -21.47 -12.50 11.36
C THR A 282 -22.04 -12.14 9.97
N PRO A 283 -22.09 -13.07 9.01
CA PRO A 283 -22.42 -12.78 7.62
C PRO A 283 -23.84 -12.24 7.35
N ALA A 284 -24.80 -12.47 8.26
CA ALA A 284 -26.22 -12.21 8.03
C ALA A 284 -26.82 -10.99 8.77
N SER A 285 -26.03 -10.26 9.56
CA SER A 285 -26.57 -9.19 10.43
C SER A 285 -26.25 -7.78 9.91
N ALA A 286 -27.15 -7.24 9.07
CA ALA A 286 -27.03 -5.88 8.54
C ALA A 286 -26.96 -4.82 9.66
N GLY A 287 -27.77 -4.96 10.71
CA GLY A 287 -27.75 -4.04 11.86
C GLY A 287 -26.41 -4.00 12.59
N ARG A 288 -25.79 -5.16 12.83
CA ARG A 288 -24.45 -5.24 13.43
C ARG A 288 -23.37 -4.68 12.53
N ALA A 289 -23.47 -4.87 11.21
CA ALA A 289 -22.54 -4.27 10.26
C ALA A 289 -22.67 -2.74 10.21
N ALA A 290 -23.90 -2.21 10.24
CA ALA A 290 -24.16 -0.78 10.28
C ALA A 290 -23.65 -0.12 11.57
N LEU A 291 -23.87 -0.75 12.72
CA LEU A 291 -23.34 -0.27 14.01
C LEU A 291 -21.80 -0.26 14.01
N ALA A 292 -21.17 -1.33 13.52
CA ALA A 292 -19.72 -1.38 13.37
C ALA A 292 -19.20 -0.29 12.41
N ALA A 293 -19.90 -0.05 11.29
CA ALA A 293 -19.56 1.03 10.37
C ALA A 293 -19.63 2.41 11.05
N ALA A 294 -20.71 2.69 11.78
CA ALA A 294 -20.88 3.96 12.50
C ALA A 294 -19.77 4.19 13.53
N LEU A 295 -19.44 3.17 14.33
CA LEU A 295 -18.33 3.24 15.28
C LEU A 295 -16.98 3.40 14.58
N GLY A 296 -16.76 2.67 13.48
CA GLY A 296 -15.57 2.80 12.64
C GLY A 296 -15.41 4.22 12.11
N ALA A 297 -16.50 4.85 11.65
CA ALA A 297 -16.53 6.23 11.18
C ALA A 297 -16.15 7.21 12.30
N LEU A 298 -16.84 7.13 13.45
CA LEU A 298 -16.63 8.03 14.59
C LEU A 298 -15.20 7.93 15.13
N THR A 299 -14.70 6.72 15.35
CA THR A 299 -13.36 6.49 15.90
C THR A 299 -12.24 6.86 14.91
N THR A 300 -12.44 6.61 13.62
CA THR A 300 -11.51 7.06 12.57
C THR A 300 -11.49 8.58 12.46
N ALA A 301 -12.66 9.23 12.49
CA ALA A 301 -12.77 10.68 12.51
C ALA A 301 -12.04 11.29 13.70
N ALA A 302 -12.19 10.70 14.90
CA ALA A 302 -11.44 11.13 16.08
C ALA A 302 -9.92 11.03 15.87
N ALA A 303 -9.43 9.91 15.31
CA ALA A 303 -8.01 9.74 14.99
C ALA A 303 -7.49 10.72 13.91
N VAL A 304 -8.33 11.14 12.96
CA VAL A 304 -7.99 12.18 11.98
C VAL A 304 -7.93 13.56 12.65
N ARG A 305 -8.91 13.89 13.50
CA ARG A 305 -9.03 15.18 14.18
C ARG A 305 -7.91 15.43 15.18
N LEU A 306 -7.57 14.43 15.97
CA LEU A 306 -6.69 14.54 17.13
C LEU A 306 -5.24 14.27 16.74
N ALA A 307 -4.67 15.06 15.82
CA ALA A 307 -3.35 14.82 15.25
C ALA A 307 -2.20 14.66 16.28
N GLY A 308 -2.24 15.40 17.39
CA GLY A 308 -1.26 15.26 18.47
C GLY A 308 -1.49 14.06 19.39
N ARG A 309 -2.68 13.46 19.39
CA ARG A 309 -3.10 12.36 20.28
C ARG A 309 -3.62 11.14 19.51
N ARG A 310 -3.20 10.96 18.25
CA ARG A 310 -3.72 9.87 17.39
C ARG A 310 -3.56 8.48 18.01
N PRO A 311 -2.40 8.11 18.61
CA PRO A 311 -2.26 6.77 19.21
C PRO A 311 -3.30 6.53 20.32
N ALA A 312 -3.53 7.53 21.16
CA ALA A 312 -4.55 7.46 22.22
C ALA A 312 -5.97 7.38 21.64
N ALA A 313 -6.27 8.15 20.59
CA ALA A 313 -7.57 8.09 19.91
C ALA A 313 -7.83 6.73 19.26
N VAL A 314 -6.82 6.13 18.62
CA VAL A 314 -6.90 4.78 18.04
C VAL A 314 -7.08 3.73 19.14
N LEU A 315 -6.34 3.81 20.24
CA LEU A 315 -6.48 2.89 21.37
C LEU A 315 -7.87 2.98 22.01
N ALA A 316 -8.35 4.19 22.30
CA ALA A 316 -9.70 4.41 22.83
C ALA A 316 -10.78 3.91 21.86
N GLY A 317 -10.60 4.14 20.55
CA GLY A 317 -11.49 3.62 19.53
C GLY A 317 -11.51 2.10 19.45
N ALA A 318 -10.34 1.44 19.60
CA ALA A 318 -10.24 -0.01 19.66
C ALA A 318 -10.98 -0.59 20.88
N VAL A 319 -10.76 -0.01 22.06
CA VAL A 319 -11.46 -0.42 23.30
C VAL A 319 -12.96 -0.26 23.14
N LEU A 320 -13.44 0.90 22.65
CA LEU A 320 -14.85 1.15 22.44
C LEU A 320 -15.48 0.13 21.46
N GLN A 321 -14.81 -0.14 20.34
CA GLN A 321 -15.30 -1.12 19.37
C GLN A 321 -15.35 -2.54 19.96
N VAL A 322 -14.33 -2.97 20.70
CA VAL A 322 -14.34 -4.29 21.38
C VAL A 322 -15.49 -4.38 22.37
N LEU A 323 -15.68 -3.36 23.21
CA LEU A 323 -16.78 -3.33 24.18
C LEU A 323 -18.13 -3.48 23.46
N VAL A 324 -18.38 -2.71 22.41
CA VAL A 324 -19.65 -2.83 21.66
C VAL A 324 -19.80 -4.20 21.01
N LEU A 325 -18.73 -4.76 20.43
CA LEU A 325 -18.77 -6.10 19.84
C LEU A 325 -19.08 -7.17 20.90
N VAL A 326 -18.53 -7.05 22.11
CA VAL A 326 -18.82 -7.93 23.25
C VAL A 326 -20.27 -7.77 23.72
N PHE A 327 -20.74 -6.54 23.95
CA PHE A 327 -22.11 -6.26 24.41
C PHE A 327 -23.18 -6.66 23.39
N THR A 328 -22.84 -6.66 22.09
CA THR A 328 -23.75 -7.12 21.02
C THR A 328 -23.63 -8.62 20.73
N ALA A 329 -22.88 -9.36 21.57
CA ALA A 329 -22.63 -10.80 21.46
C ALA A 329 -22.13 -11.21 20.06
N GLN A 330 -21.20 -10.45 19.51
CA GLN A 330 -20.54 -10.83 18.26
C GLN A 330 -19.59 -12.01 18.48
N PRO A 331 -19.62 -13.04 17.62
CA PRO A 331 -18.63 -14.09 17.66
C PRO A 331 -17.25 -13.51 17.36
N ARG A 332 -16.24 -13.93 18.14
CA ARG A 332 -14.83 -13.55 17.92
C ARG A 332 -14.64 -12.02 17.80
N PRO A 333 -14.99 -11.23 18.84
CA PRO A 333 -14.97 -9.77 18.79
C PRO A 333 -13.59 -9.20 18.43
N LEU A 334 -12.52 -9.86 18.85
CA LEU A 334 -11.16 -9.47 18.47
C LEU A 334 -10.91 -9.63 16.96
N ALA A 335 -11.35 -10.73 16.34
CA ALA A 335 -11.21 -10.95 14.91
C ALA A 335 -12.00 -9.91 14.09
N ALA A 336 -13.19 -9.52 14.56
CA ALA A 336 -13.99 -8.47 13.96
C ALA A 336 -13.33 -7.07 14.06
N LEU A 337 -12.52 -6.80 15.08
CA LEU A 337 -11.76 -5.55 15.21
C LEU A 337 -10.57 -5.47 14.23
N LEU A 338 -9.94 -6.60 13.90
CA LEU A 338 -8.65 -6.64 13.21
C LEU A 338 -8.59 -5.82 11.91
N PRO A 339 -9.60 -5.83 11.01
CA PRO A 339 -9.53 -5.03 9.79
C PRO A 339 -9.45 -3.52 10.08
N TRP A 340 -10.27 -3.01 11.00
CA TRP A 340 -10.23 -1.59 11.40
C TRP A 340 -8.89 -1.24 12.05
N LEU A 341 -8.44 -2.09 12.98
CA LEU A 341 -7.18 -1.89 13.68
C LEU A 341 -6.01 -1.85 12.70
N ALA A 342 -6.00 -2.70 11.68
CA ALA A 342 -4.95 -2.72 10.66
C ALA A 342 -4.90 -1.42 9.85
N VAL A 343 -6.05 -0.88 9.43
CA VAL A 343 -6.12 0.42 8.74
C VAL A 343 -5.58 1.53 9.65
N MET A 344 -5.96 1.53 10.94
CA MET A 344 -5.51 2.56 11.89
C MET A 344 -4.04 2.44 12.25
N THR A 345 -3.51 1.22 12.44
CA THR A 345 -2.08 1.00 12.66
C THR A 345 -1.27 1.47 11.46
N ALA A 346 -1.72 1.14 10.24
CA ALA A 346 -1.10 1.66 9.03
C ALA A 346 -1.12 3.20 9.00
N TYR A 347 -2.24 3.82 9.40
CA TYR A 347 -2.36 5.28 9.54
C TYR A 347 -1.37 5.90 10.52
N LEU A 348 -1.22 5.34 11.71
CA LEU A 348 -0.23 5.81 12.68
C LEU A 348 1.19 5.68 12.11
N VAL A 349 1.47 4.60 11.39
CA VAL A 349 2.78 4.39 10.76
C VAL A 349 3.03 5.40 9.66
N PHE A 350 2.13 5.58 8.69
CA PHE A 350 2.41 6.48 7.56
C PHE A 350 2.35 7.96 7.95
N SER A 351 1.50 8.34 8.91
CA SER A 351 1.41 9.73 9.37
C SER A 351 2.65 10.18 10.16
N SER A 352 3.46 9.25 10.64
CA SER A 352 4.73 9.53 11.32
C SER A 352 5.96 9.48 10.40
N ARG A 353 5.79 9.23 9.09
CA ARG A 353 6.93 9.16 8.16
C ARG A 353 7.29 10.52 7.55
N SER A 354 8.58 10.64 7.28
CA SER A 354 9.26 11.63 6.43
C SER A 354 9.80 10.93 5.17
N PRO A 355 10.24 11.67 4.14
CA PRO A 355 10.98 11.10 3.02
C PRO A 355 12.20 10.26 3.43
N SER A 356 13.00 10.74 4.39
CA SER A 356 14.21 10.06 4.89
C SER A 356 13.90 8.74 5.61
N THR A 357 12.73 8.64 6.24
CA THR A 357 12.28 7.43 6.94
C THR A 357 11.37 6.55 6.09
N MET A 358 11.01 6.98 4.88
CA MET A 358 10.13 6.25 3.98
C MET A 358 10.87 5.06 3.35
N GLY A 359 10.26 3.88 3.43
CA GLY A 359 10.84 2.63 2.93
C GLY A 359 11.82 1.97 3.90
N GLY A 360 12.20 2.65 4.99
CA GLY A 360 12.93 2.05 6.09
C GLY A 360 11.99 1.24 7.00
N VAL A 361 12.35 -0.02 7.26
CA VAL A 361 11.79 -0.77 8.39
C VAL A 361 12.19 -0.05 9.67
N SER A 362 11.24 0.17 10.58
CA SER A 362 11.52 0.82 11.88
C SER A 362 12.61 0.04 12.61
N ARG A 363 13.48 0.74 13.36
CA ARG A 363 14.58 0.10 14.10
C ARG A 363 14.13 -1.12 14.93
N PRO A 364 13.00 -1.07 15.66
CA PRO A 364 12.52 -2.21 16.45
C PRO A 364 12.10 -3.41 15.60
N VAL A 365 11.41 -3.18 14.49
CA VAL A 365 10.99 -4.28 13.59
C VAL A 365 12.21 -4.88 12.89
N ARG A 366 13.18 -4.03 12.52
CA ARG A 366 14.44 -4.50 11.94
C ARG A 366 15.23 -5.34 12.95
N SER A 367 15.38 -4.88 14.19
CA SER A 367 16.10 -5.64 15.22
C SER A 367 15.42 -6.95 15.53
N LEU A 368 14.08 -6.97 15.60
CA LEU A 368 13.31 -8.21 15.80
C LEU A 368 13.49 -9.17 14.62
N ALA A 369 13.33 -8.68 13.38
CA ALA A 369 13.51 -9.49 12.19
C ALA A 369 14.94 -10.05 12.10
N THR A 370 15.95 -9.23 12.38
CA THR A 370 17.34 -9.66 12.44
C THR A 370 17.55 -10.70 13.52
N ALA A 371 17.00 -10.53 14.72
CA ALA A 371 17.12 -11.51 15.81
C ALA A 371 16.48 -12.85 15.45
N LEU A 372 15.30 -12.84 14.84
CA LEU A 372 14.59 -14.05 14.41
C LEU A 372 15.28 -14.76 13.24
N CYS A 373 15.85 -14.01 12.29
CA CYS A 373 16.50 -14.58 11.11
C CYS A 373 17.99 -14.91 11.33
N ALA A 374 18.63 -14.36 12.36
CA ALA A 374 20.06 -14.53 12.62
C ALA A 374 20.48 -16.01 12.68
N PRO A 375 19.77 -16.93 13.36
CA PRO A 375 20.15 -18.34 13.38
C PRO A 375 20.15 -18.97 11.99
N LEU A 376 19.13 -18.67 11.18
CA LEU A 376 18.97 -19.22 9.84
C LEU A 376 20.02 -18.65 8.87
N VAL A 377 20.27 -17.34 8.94
CA VAL A 377 21.34 -16.70 8.14
C VAL A 377 22.69 -17.28 8.53
N ARG A 378 22.99 -17.39 9.84
CA ARG A 378 24.22 -18.00 10.37
C ARG A 378 24.40 -19.43 9.88
N ALA A 379 23.33 -20.23 9.85
CA ALA A 379 23.37 -21.59 9.33
C ALA A 379 23.68 -21.64 7.82
N VAL A 380 23.13 -20.72 7.03
CA VAL A 380 23.33 -20.68 5.56
C VAL A 380 24.71 -20.16 5.17
N VAL A 381 25.18 -19.07 5.80
CA VAL A 381 26.43 -18.40 5.39
C VAL A 381 27.68 -18.93 6.12
N GLY A 382 27.48 -19.73 7.17
CA GLY A 382 28.54 -20.24 8.03
C GLY A 382 29.04 -19.23 9.06
N GLN A 383 29.76 -19.74 10.08
CA GLN A 383 30.22 -18.95 11.22
C GLN A 383 31.16 -17.81 10.83
N ALA A 384 32.17 -18.10 9.99
CA ALA A 384 33.19 -17.12 9.62
C ALA A 384 32.60 -15.91 8.89
N THR A 385 31.71 -16.16 7.92
CA THR A 385 31.00 -15.11 7.17
C THR A 385 30.07 -14.31 8.08
N TRP A 386 29.36 -14.98 9.00
CA TRP A 386 28.52 -14.32 9.98
C TRP A 386 29.31 -13.37 10.89
N ASP A 387 30.50 -13.78 11.33
CA ASP A 387 31.38 -12.96 12.17
C ASP A 387 31.99 -11.77 11.40
N ALA A 388 32.21 -11.90 10.09
CA ALA A 388 32.59 -10.77 9.23
C ALA A 388 31.44 -9.76 9.09
N LEU A 389 30.21 -10.24 8.83
CA LEU A 389 29.01 -9.39 8.71
C LEU A 389 28.72 -8.60 10.00
N ARG A 390 28.92 -9.22 11.18
CA ARG A 390 28.76 -8.53 12.47
C ARG A 390 29.80 -7.43 12.70
N ARG A 391 31.05 -7.64 12.26
CA ARG A 391 32.13 -6.66 12.40
C ARG A 391 31.90 -5.42 11.53
N ASP A 392 31.46 -5.58 10.28
CA ASP A 392 31.15 -4.46 9.39
C ASP A 392 29.96 -3.61 9.90
N ALA A 393 28.96 -4.27 10.49
CA ALA A 393 27.81 -3.58 11.09
C ALA A 393 28.15 -2.78 12.36
N GLY A 394 29.23 -3.14 13.07
CA GLY A 394 29.70 -2.46 14.29
C GLY A 394 30.63 -1.27 14.03
N GLY A 395 31.29 -1.23 12.85
CA GLY A 395 32.30 -0.22 12.50
C GLY A 395 31.77 1.09 11.93
N ARG A 396 30.47 1.20 11.65
CA ARG A 396 29.81 2.46 11.29
C ARG A 396 29.05 3.02 12.49
N ARG A 397 29.77 3.60 13.45
CA ARG A 397 29.18 4.43 14.50
C ARG A 397 29.67 5.86 14.38
#